data_AF-A0A6A5KXA6-F1
#
_entry.id   AF-A0A6A5KXA6-F1
#
_cell.length_a   1.000
_cell.length_b   1.000
_cell.length_c   1.000
_cell.angle_alpha   90.00
_cell.angle_beta   90.00
_cell.angle_gamma   90.00
#
_symmetry.space_group_name_H-M   'P 1'
#
loop_
_entity.id
_entity.type
_entity.pdbx_description
1 polymer ?
#
loop_
_entity_poly.entity_id
_entity_poly.type
_entity_poly.pdbx_seq_one_letter_code
_entity_poly.pdbx_strand_id
1 'polypeptide(L)'
;MSDAFERLRWSIFEDVSSIRVVDNLQSPTPNLSPFVGHAIATESASQVPLTKIAFASDDLMQYLDHPPEALMVSRADGGIVTVADVVEQLSAYFLDHKEEILMAMESLLEAITTPEISPNTRVFFDGFFGSIEPSGHPLPVCLWIEGQDGQSAEEHWAERARWNKRCDERHNDNTT
;
A
#
# COMPACT_ATOMS: atom_id res chain seq x y z
N MET A 1 -5.02 -11.56 3.72
CA MET A 1 -4.42 -10.29 4.23
C MET A 1 -5.42 -9.67 5.20
N SER A 2 -5.03 -8.74 6.07
CA SER A 2 -6.05 -7.89 6.70
C SER A 2 -6.58 -6.92 5.65
N ASP A 3 -7.88 -6.94 5.37
CA ASP A 3 -8.55 -6.02 4.43
C ASP A 3 -8.34 -4.54 4.81
N ALA A 4 -7.85 -4.28 6.03
CA ALA A 4 -7.45 -2.98 6.54
C ALA A 4 -6.55 -2.19 5.56
N PHE A 5 -5.52 -2.81 4.98
CA PHE A 5 -4.57 -2.11 4.12
C PHE A 5 -5.17 -1.72 2.76
N GLU A 6 -6.08 -2.51 2.22
CA GLU A 6 -6.80 -2.20 0.97
C GLU A 6 -7.73 -1.00 1.11
N ARG A 7 -8.15 -0.72 2.35
CA ARG A 7 -9.00 0.43 2.71
C ARG A 7 -8.22 1.72 2.84
N LEU A 8 -6.90 1.69 2.87
CA LEU A 8 -6.11 2.90 2.98
C LEU A 8 -6.03 3.62 1.62
N ARG A 9 -6.15 4.95 1.67
CA ARG A 9 -5.81 5.87 0.59
C ARG A 9 -4.68 6.72 1.12
N TRP A 10 -3.48 6.36 0.69
CA TRP A 10 -2.24 6.81 1.32
C TRP A 10 -1.25 7.25 0.24
N SER A 11 -1.02 8.56 0.17
CA SER A 11 0.09 9.17 -0.58
C SER A 11 1.36 9.02 0.26
N ILE A 12 2.31 8.21 -0.20
CA ILE A 12 3.37 7.66 0.67
C ILE A 12 4.40 8.69 1.15
N PHE A 13 4.49 9.84 0.48
CA PHE A 13 5.39 10.93 0.84
C PHE A 13 4.70 12.04 1.64
N GLU A 14 3.42 11.89 1.93
CA GLU A 14 2.68 12.80 2.79
C GLU A 14 2.67 12.31 4.24
N ASP A 15 2.29 13.22 5.15
CA ASP A 15 2.14 12.90 6.56
C ASP A 15 1.02 11.87 6.80
N VAL A 16 1.18 11.01 7.81
CA VAL A 16 0.20 9.98 8.19
C VAL A 16 -1.21 10.57 8.44
N SER A 17 -1.32 11.84 8.86
CA SER A 17 -2.60 12.53 9.01
C SER A 17 -3.35 12.80 7.69
N SER A 18 -2.68 12.72 6.54
CA SER A 18 -3.33 12.83 5.22
C SER A 18 -3.99 11.52 4.80
N ILE A 19 -3.63 10.38 5.41
CA ILE A 19 -4.19 9.07 5.10
C ILE A 19 -5.70 9.06 5.37
N ARG A 20 -6.43 8.48 4.41
CA ARG A 20 -7.87 8.27 4.51
C ARG A 20 -8.19 6.78 4.49
N VAL A 21 -9.27 6.43 5.18
CA VAL A 21 -9.82 5.08 5.26
C VAL A 21 -11.13 5.05 4.48
N VAL A 22 -11.23 4.08 3.59
CA VAL A 22 -12.44 3.78 2.83
C VAL A 22 -13.40 2.99 3.70
N ASP A 23 -14.60 3.51 3.90
CA ASP A 23 -15.62 2.83 4.70
C ASP A 23 -16.24 1.63 3.95
N ASN A 24 -16.32 1.69 2.61
CA ASN A 24 -16.87 0.65 1.76
C ASN A 24 -16.05 0.49 0.47
N LEU A 25 -15.25 -0.58 0.39
CA LEU A 25 -14.38 -0.88 -0.77
C LEU A 25 -15.14 -1.12 -2.07
N GLN A 26 -16.44 -1.43 -2.01
CA GLN A 26 -17.26 -1.73 -3.17
C GLN A 26 -17.95 -0.49 -3.76
N SER A 27 -17.88 0.65 -3.07
CA SER A 27 -18.39 1.91 -3.60
C SER A 27 -17.32 2.58 -4.46
N PRO A 28 -17.61 2.98 -5.71
CA PRO A 28 -16.69 3.77 -6.53
C PRO A 28 -16.51 5.20 -5.99
N THR A 29 -17.43 5.67 -5.14
CA THR A 29 -17.35 6.96 -4.45
C THR A 29 -17.59 6.73 -2.95
N PRO A 30 -16.63 6.12 -2.24
CA PRO A 30 -16.80 5.80 -0.84
C PRO A 30 -16.67 7.05 0.03
N ASN A 31 -17.28 7.00 1.21
CA ASN A 31 -16.91 7.93 2.26
C ASN A 31 -15.49 7.64 2.73
N LEU A 32 -14.77 8.72 3.01
CA LEU A 32 -13.39 8.70 3.46
C LEU A 32 -13.32 9.28 4.87
N SER A 33 -12.89 8.47 5.82
CA SER A 33 -12.64 8.88 7.20
C SER A 33 -11.13 9.07 7.43
N PRO A 34 -10.69 9.95 8.35
CA PRO A 34 -9.27 10.07 8.69
C PRO A 34 -8.74 8.76 9.29
N PHE A 35 -7.50 8.37 8.96
CA PHE A 35 -6.86 7.20 9.57
C PHE A 35 -6.53 7.42 11.05
N VAL A 36 -6.05 8.61 11.41
CA VAL A 36 -5.71 8.96 12.79
C VAL A 36 -6.96 8.88 13.67
N GLY A 37 -6.92 8.02 14.68
CA GLY A 37 -8.06 7.76 15.57
C GLY A 37 -9.11 6.78 15.02
N HIS A 38 -8.91 6.23 13.83
CA HIS A 38 -9.79 5.21 13.25
C HIS A 38 -9.54 3.83 13.88
N ALA A 39 -10.60 3.01 14.01
CA ALA A 39 -10.50 1.67 14.62
C ALA A 39 -9.50 0.75 13.91
N ILE A 40 -9.42 0.83 12.58
CA ILE A 40 -8.44 0.09 11.75
C ILE A 40 -7.00 0.26 12.24
N ALA A 41 -6.62 1.45 12.72
CA ALA A 41 -5.27 1.69 13.20
C ALA A 41 -4.87 0.73 14.35
N THR A 42 -5.85 0.26 15.13
CA THR A 42 -5.65 -0.66 16.27
C THR A 42 -5.79 -2.13 15.89
N GLU A 43 -6.23 -2.44 14.67
CA GLU A 43 -6.37 -3.82 14.20
C GLU A 43 -5.01 -4.48 14.02
N SER A 44 -4.95 -5.80 14.16
CA SER A 44 -3.72 -6.54 13.86
C SER A 44 -3.40 -6.41 12.37
N ALA A 45 -2.13 -6.17 12.05
CA ALA A 45 -1.67 -6.07 10.67
C ALA A 45 -1.84 -7.39 9.88
N SER A 46 -1.92 -8.52 10.57
CA SER A 46 -2.01 -9.84 9.97
C SER A 46 -3.13 -10.67 10.60
N GLN A 47 -3.74 -11.56 9.80
CA GLN A 47 -4.79 -12.46 10.30
C GLN A 47 -4.28 -13.39 11.40
N VAL A 48 -3.03 -13.84 11.27
CA VAL A 48 -2.28 -14.49 12.34
C VAL A 48 -1.53 -13.40 13.09
N PRO A 49 -1.74 -13.18 14.40
CA PRO A 49 -1.04 -12.13 15.13
C PRO A 49 0.49 -12.34 15.09
N LEU A 50 1.21 -11.37 14.53
CA LEU A 50 2.67 -11.38 14.45
C LEU A 50 3.27 -10.25 15.28
N THR A 51 4.44 -10.48 15.86
CA THR A 51 5.21 -9.48 16.60
C THR A 51 6.25 -8.76 15.74
N LYS A 52 6.53 -9.29 14.54
CA LYS A 52 7.46 -8.74 13.55
C LYS A 52 6.98 -9.06 12.14
N ILE A 53 7.14 -8.12 11.22
CA ILE A 53 6.81 -8.27 9.80
C ILE A 53 7.93 -7.60 8.99
N ALA A 54 8.49 -8.30 8.01
CA ALA A 54 9.47 -7.74 7.09
C ALA A 54 8.77 -7.27 5.82
N PHE A 55 9.16 -6.11 5.28
CA PHE A 55 8.68 -5.56 4.02
C PHE A 55 9.86 -5.24 3.09
N ALA A 56 9.70 -5.50 1.81
CA ALA A 56 10.65 -5.07 0.77
C ALA A 56 9.88 -4.35 -0.34
N SER A 57 10.55 -3.53 -1.15
CA SER A 57 9.94 -2.94 -2.36
C SER A 57 10.21 -3.79 -3.61
N ASP A 58 10.20 -5.13 -3.50
CA ASP A 58 10.80 -6.04 -4.49
C ASP A 58 10.42 -5.76 -5.97
N ASP A 59 9.19 -5.33 -6.27
CA ASP A 59 8.77 -5.01 -7.66
C ASP A 59 9.45 -3.77 -8.25
N LEU A 60 9.86 -2.80 -7.43
CA LEU A 60 10.56 -1.58 -7.87
C LEU A 60 12.07 -1.72 -7.84
N MET A 61 12.55 -2.63 -6.99
CA MET A 61 13.95 -2.75 -6.62
C MET A 61 14.79 -3.43 -7.70
N GLN A 62 14.16 -4.13 -8.65
CA GLN A 62 14.84 -4.66 -9.84
C GLN A 62 15.44 -3.57 -10.74
N TYR A 63 15.01 -2.32 -10.58
CA TYR A 63 15.50 -1.16 -11.35
C TYR A 63 16.62 -0.39 -10.63
N LEU A 64 17.01 -0.79 -9.42
CA LEU A 64 18.06 -0.14 -8.64
C LEU A 64 19.31 -1.03 -8.59
N ASP A 65 20.48 -0.43 -8.80
CA ASP A 65 21.77 -1.13 -8.64
C ASP A 65 22.00 -1.58 -7.18
N HIS A 66 21.48 -0.83 -6.22
CA HIS A 66 21.60 -1.09 -4.78
C HIS A 66 20.24 -0.84 -4.10
N PRO A 67 19.36 -1.84 -4.03
CA PRO A 67 18.07 -1.67 -3.38
C PRO A 67 18.24 -1.47 -1.87
N PRO A 68 17.46 -0.57 -1.22
CA PRO A 68 17.48 -0.43 0.23
C PRO A 68 17.12 -1.74 0.97
N GLU A 69 17.63 -1.87 2.19
CA GLU A 69 17.42 -3.04 3.02
C GLU A 69 15.94 -3.20 3.39
N ALA A 70 15.47 -4.44 3.49
CA ALA A 70 14.10 -4.73 3.91
C ALA A 70 13.78 -4.09 5.27
N LEU A 71 12.63 -3.41 5.36
CA LEU A 71 12.15 -2.84 6.61
C LEU A 71 11.56 -3.93 7.51
N MET A 72 12.12 -4.08 8.71
CA MET A 72 11.53 -4.92 9.75
C MET A 72 10.63 -4.09 10.67
N VAL A 73 9.32 -4.21 10.49
CA VAL A 73 8.33 -3.58 11.37
C VAL A 73 8.17 -4.41 12.63
N SER A 74 8.31 -3.75 13.78
CA SER A 74 8.03 -4.35 15.09
C SER A 74 7.63 -3.29 16.10
N ARG A 75 6.92 -3.69 17.15
CA ARG A 75 6.61 -2.79 18.26
C ARG A 75 7.74 -2.76 19.27
N ALA A 76 8.00 -1.58 19.83
CA ALA A 76 8.99 -1.41 20.90
C ALA A 76 8.66 -2.23 22.17
N ASP A 77 7.36 -2.48 22.42
CA ASP A 77 6.89 -3.30 23.55
C ASP A 77 6.88 -4.81 23.26
N GLY A 78 7.26 -5.23 22.04
CA GLY A 78 7.22 -6.63 21.61
C GLY A 78 5.81 -7.20 21.40
N GLY A 79 4.79 -6.34 21.41
CA GLY A 79 3.40 -6.72 21.21
C GLY A 79 3.06 -7.12 19.77
N ILE A 80 1.79 -7.42 19.55
CA ILE A 80 1.25 -7.72 18.21
C ILE A 80 1.31 -6.45 17.35
N VAL A 81 1.92 -6.57 16.18
CA VAL A 81 2.02 -5.51 15.18
C VAL A 81 0.61 -5.15 14.69
N THR A 82 0.31 -3.86 14.76
CA THR A 82 -0.95 -3.27 14.32
C THR A 82 -0.79 -2.58 12.97
N VAL A 83 -1.92 -2.21 12.36
CA VAL A 83 -1.92 -1.41 11.13
C VAL A 83 -1.22 -0.07 11.34
N ALA A 84 -1.40 0.58 12.49
CA ALA A 84 -0.69 1.82 12.83
C ALA A 84 0.82 1.64 12.84
N ASP A 85 1.32 0.58 13.48
CA ASP A 85 2.76 0.31 13.55
C ASP A 85 3.38 0.14 12.15
N VAL A 86 2.66 -0.54 11.25
CA VAL A 86 3.09 -0.72 9.86
C VAL A 86 3.08 0.61 9.11
N VAL A 87 1.99 1.38 9.20
CA VAL A 87 1.86 2.67 8.51
C VAL A 87 2.94 3.64 8.99
N GLU A 88 3.15 3.79 10.29
CA GLU A 88 4.14 4.72 10.85
C GLU A 88 5.56 4.37 10.41
N GLN A 89 5.95 3.10 10.51
CA GLN A 89 7.32 2.68 10.17
C GLN A 89 7.56 2.68 8.66
N LEU A 90 6.59 2.26 7.85
CA LEU A 90 6.70 2.36 6.39
C LEU A 90 6.68 3.81 5.90
N SER A 91 5.85 4.69 6.48
CA SER A 91 5.88 6.13 6.18
C SER A 91 7.28 6.72 6.39
N ALA A 92 7.91 6.42 7.52
CA ALA A 92 9.26 6.89 7.80
C ALA A 92 10.27 6.33 6.78
N TYR A 93 10.17 5.03 6.47
CA TYR A 93 11.02 4.37 5.48
C TYR A 93 10.87 4.95 4.07
N PHE A 94 9.64 5.20 3.60
CA PHE A 94 9.42 5.80 2.27
C PHE A 94 9.98 7.21 2.17
N LEU A 95 9.92 7.99 3.25
CA LEU A 95 10.49 9.33 3.28
C LEU A 95 12.02 9.31 3.27
N ASP A 96 12.64 8.36 3.98
CA ASP A 96 14.11 8.19 4.02
C ASP A 96 14.66 7.73 2.68
N HIS A 97 13.88 6.94 1.92
CA HIS A 97 14.24 6.41 0.60
C HIS A 97 13.48 7.07 -0.57
N LYS A 98 13.05 8.32 -0.40
CA LYS A 98 12.18 9.00 -1.37
C LYS A 98 12.82 9.12 -2.75
N GLU A 99 14.10 9.46 -2.82
CA GLU A 99 14.81 9.67 -4.09
C GLU A 99 14.96 8.36 -4.86
N GLU A 100 15.31 7.26 -4.17
CA GLU A 100 15.44 5.94 -4.77
C GLU A 100 14.09 5.41 -5.27
N ILE A 101 13.01 5.61 -4.51
CA ILE A 101 11.66 5.20 -4.93
C ILE A 101 11.23 5.97 -6.18
N LEU A 102 11.46 7.29 -6.23
CA LEU A 102 11.12 8.10 -7.41
C LEU A 102 11.95 7.68 -8.64
N MET A 103 13.25 7.41 -8.46
CA MET A 103 14.12 6.94 -9.54
C MET A 103 13.69 5.57 -10.10
N ALA A 104 13.31 4.63 -9.23
CA ALA A 104 12.78 3.33 -9.63
C ALA A 104 11.45 3.47 -10.38
N MET A 105 10.57 4.37 -9.92
CA MET A 105 9.30 4.67 -10.56
C MET A 105 9.47 5.32 -11.94
N GLU A 106 10.44 6.23 -12.08
CA GLU A 106 10.79 6.85 -13.37
C GLU A 106 11.22 5.80 -14.38
N SER A 107 12.14 4.91 -13.96
CA SER A 107 12.62 3.80 -14.79
C SER A 107 11.48 2.86 -15.21
N LEU A 108 10.54 2.58 -14.30
CA LEU A 108 9.35 1.79 -14.59
C LEU A 108 8.44 2.50 -15.61
N LEU A 109 8.16 3.79 -15.41
CA LEU A 109 7.31 4.57 -16.31
C LEU A 109 7.90 4.74 -17.70
N GLU A 110 9.20 5.01 -17.82
CA GLU A 110 9.91 5.05 -19.11
C GLU A 110 9.81 3.73 -19.87
N ALA A 111 9.77 2.60 -19.17
CA ALA A 111 9.62 1.28 -19.77
C ALA A 111 8.21 1.01 -20.32
N ILE A 112 7.16 1.65 -19.76
CA ILE A 112 5.75 1.38 -20.10
C ILE A 112 5.04 2.53 -20.82
N THR A 113 5.55 3.77 -20.73
CA THR A 113 4.94 5.00 -21.26
C THR A 113 6.01 6.07 -21.57
N THR A 114 5.63 7.19 -22.19
CA THR A 114 6.51 8.38 -22.36
C THR A 114 6.02 9.65 -21.61
N PRO A 115 6.00 9.70 -20.27
CA PRO A 115 5.82 10.97 -19.56
C PRO A 115 7.00 11.28 -18.62
N GLU A 116 7.35 12.57 -18.51
CA GLU A 116 8.22 13.07 -17.44
C GLU A 116 7.47 13.00 -16.10
N ILE A 117 8.07 12.39 -15.07
CA ILE A 117 7.56 12.48 -13.70
C ILE A 117 7.83 13.89 -13.19
N SER A 118 6.77 14.64 -12.92
CA SER A 118 6.88 15.89 -12.18
C SER A 118 7.34 15.61 -10.74
N PRO A 119 8.16 16.47 -10.11
CA PRO A 119 8.47 16.37 -8.68
C PRO A 119 7.23 16.39 -7.77
N ASN A 120 6.08 16.84 -8.31
CA ASN A 120 4.80 16.87 -7.62
C ASN A 120 3.91 15.66 -7.91
N THR A 121 4.39 14.68 -8.69
CA THR A 121 3.64 13.45 -8.96
C THR A 121 3.46 12.67 -7.66
N ARG A 122 2.21 12.32 -7.37
CA ARG A 122 1.86 11.59 -6.16
C ARG A 122 2.09 10.09 -6.37
N VAL A 123 2.71 9.46 -5.38
CA VAL A 123 2.89 8.01 -5.31
C VAL A 123 2.02 7.49 -4.19
N PHE A 124 1.25 6.46 -4.48
CA PHE A 124 0.28 5.88 -3.57
C PHE A 124 0.66 4.46 -3.18
N PHE A 125 0.37 4.11 -1.93
CA PHE A 125 0.39 2.73 -1.48
C PHE A 125 -0.77 1.96 -2.13
N ASP A 126 -0.47 0.86 -2.82
CA ASP A 126 -1.44 0.05 -3.56
C ASP A 126 -1.64 -1.37 -2.97
N GLY A 127 -1.06 -1.62 -1.80
CA GLY A 127 -1.17 -2.87 -1.07
C GLY A 127 0.15 -3.61 -0.97
N PHE A 128 0.06 -4.93 -0.78
CA PHE A 128 1.22 -5.82 -0.79
C PHE A 128 0.98 -6.98 -1.75
N PHE A 129 2.07 -7.53 -2.29
CA PHE A 129 2.01 -8.76 -3.07
C PHE A 129 2.04 -9.97 -2.14
N GLY A 130 0.93 -10.70 -2.04
CA GLY A 130 0.81 -11.93 -1.24
C GLY A 130 0.27 -11.75 0.18
N SER A 131 0.33 -12.81 1.00
CA SER A 131 -0.12 -12.81 2.39
C SER A 131 1.03 -12.51 3.35
N ILE A 132 0.76 -11.69 4.38
CA ILE A 132 1.65 -11.59 5.54
C ILE A 132 1.66 -12.95 6.25
N GLU A 133 2.74 -13.70 6.07
CA GLU A 133 2.93 -15.02 6.66
C GLU A 133 4.08 -15.04 7.67
N PRO A 134 4.07 -15.96 8.65
CA PRO A 134 5.14 -16.10 9.63
C PRO A 134 6.49 -16.56 9.03
N SER A 135 6.53 -16.91 7.74
CA SER A 135 7.56 -17.71 7.06
C SER A 135 8.85 -16.95 6.69
N GLY A 136 8.96 -15.67 7.01
CA GLY A 136 10.28 -14.99 7.10
C GLY A 136 10.83 -14.39 5.80
N HIS A 137 10.03 -14.29 4.73
CA HIS A 137 10.38 -13.49 3.56
C HIS A 137 9.81 -12.08 3.69
N PRO A 138 10.56 -11.04 3.29
CA PRO A 138 10.03 -9.69 3.18
C PRO A 138 8.82 -9.65 2.23
N LEU A 139 7.74 -9.03 2.67
CA LEU A 139 6.55 -8.89 1.85
C LEU A 139 6.73 -7.71 0.87
N PRO A 140 6.55 -7.92 -0.44
CA PRO A 140 6.66 -6.84 -1.41
C PRO A 140 5.57 -5.79 -1.22
N VAL A 141 5.96 -4.53 -1.10
CA VAL A 141 5.07 -3.36 -1.12
C VAL A 141 4.77 -3.00 -2.57
N CYS A 142 3.49 -2.92 -2.91
CA CYS A 142 3.05 -2.44 -4.22
C CYS A 142 2.77 -0.93 -4.12
N LEU A 143 3.34 -0.17 -5.04
CA LEU A 143 3.14 1.27 -5.15
C LEU A 143 2.56 1.60 -6.54
N TRP A 144 1.74 2.62 -6.60
CA TRP A 144 1.13 3.13 -7.84
C TRP A 144 1.40 4.61 -7.99
N ILE A 145 1.75 5.06 -9.20
CA ILE A 145 2.08 6.45 -9.48
C ILE A 145 0.95 7.15 -10.24
N GLU A 146 0.60 8.37 -9.81
CA GLU A 146 -0.47 9.12 -10.47
C GLU A 146 -0.16 9.41 -11.94
N GLY A 147 -1.12 9.11 -12.82
CA GLY A 147 -0.94 9.19 -14.26
C GLY A 147 -0.41 7.90 -14.90
N GLN A 148 -0.06 6.88 -14.11
CA GLN A 148 0.18 5.53 -14.64
C GLN A 148 -1.05 5.07 -15.43
N ASP A 149 -0.82 4.53 -16.63
CA ASP A 149 -1.87 4.13 -17.59
C ASP A 149 -2.81 5.28 -18.00
N GLY A 150 -2.38 6.55 -17.80
CA GLY A 150 -3.18 7.74 -18.08
C GLY A 150 -4.30 8.01 -17.08
N GLN A 151 -4.29 7.34 -15.92
CA GLN A 151 -5.38 7.41 -14.94
C GLN A 151 -5.10 8.42 -13.83
N SER A 152 -6.14 9.13 -13.40
CA SER A 152 -6.11 9.87 -12.13
C SER A 152 -6.19 8.91 -10.93
N ALA A 153 -5.79 9.37 -9.74
CA ALA A 153 -5.94 8.55 -8.53
C ALA A 153 -7.40 8.14 -8.29
N GLU A 154 -8.36 9.02 -8.59
CA GLU A 154 -9.79 8.77 -8.42
C GLU A 154 -10.29 7.67 -9.37
N GLU A 155 -9.79 7.65 -10.61
CA GLU A 155 -10.11 6.63 -11.60
C GLU A 155 -9.54 5.27 -11.20
N HIS A 156 -8.26 5.21 -10.80
CA HIS A 156 -7.60 4.00 -10.32
C HIS A 156 -8.38 3.36 -9.16
N TRP A 157 -8.74 4.14 -8.15
CA TRP A 157 -9.50 3.63 -7.00
C TRP A 157 -10.93 3.20 -7.37
N ALA A 158 -11.60 3.91 -8.29
CA ALA A 158 -12.92 3.51 -8.77
C ALA A 158 -12.88 2.20 -9.56
N GLU A 159 -11.82 1.96 -10.34
CA GLU A 159 -11.62 0.70 -11.05
C GLU A 159 -11.34 -0.47 -10.09
N ARG A 160 -10.51 -0.26 -9.08
CA ARG A 160 -10.30 -1.24 -8.01
C ARG A 160 -11.61 -1.60 -7.29
N ALA A 161 -12.43 -0.60 -6.94
CA ALA A 161 -13.73 -0.84 -6.32
C ALA A 161 -14.66 -1.68 -7.22
N ARG A 162 -14.70 -1.40 -8.53
CA ARG A 162 -15.47 -2.21 -9.50
C ARG A 162 -14.94 -3.63 -9.60
N TRP A 163 -13.61 -3.82 -9.56
CA TRP A 163 -13.01 -5.14 -9.63
C TRP A 163 -13.32 -5.97 -8.37
N ASN A 164 -13.18 -5.39 -7.19
CA ASN A 164 -13.57 -6.00 -5.92
C ASN A 164 -15.04 -6.44 -5.94
N LYS A 165 -15.93 -5.61 -6.49
CA LYS A 165 -17.38 -5.90 -6.52
C LYS A 165 -17.67 -7.14 -7.37
N ARG A 166 -17.02 -7.23 -8.53
CA ARG A 166 -17.15 -8.38 -9.44
C ARG A 166 -16.54 -9.67 -8.88
N CYS A 167 -15.51 -9.57 -8.03
CA CYS A 167 -14.91 -10.74 -7.41
C CYS A 167 -15.81 -11.32 -6.32
N ASP A 168 -16.48 -10.46 -5.54
CA ASP A 168 -17.47 -10.87 -4.53
C ASP A 168 -18.72 -11.49 -5.16
N GLU A 169 -19.26 -10.87 -6.21
CA GLU A 169 -20.44 -11.38 -6.93
C GLU A 169 -20.18 -12.80 -7.50
N ARG A 170 -18.99 -13.03 -8.08
CA ARG A 170 -18.59 -14.35 -8.60
C ARG A 170 -18.38 -15.41 -7.51
N HIS A 171 -17.99 -15.02 -6.30
CA HIS A 171 -17.88 -15.97 -5.19
C HIS A 171 -19.25 -16.43 -4.70
N ASN A 172 -20.25 -15.54 -4.69
CA ASN A 172 -21.60 -15.89 -4.27
C ASN A 172 -22.33 -16.81 -5.27
N ASP A 173 -22.10 -16.62 -6.58
CA ASP A 173 -22.73 -17.45 -7.62
C ASP A 173 -22.22 -18.91 -7.65
N ASN A 174 -21.02 -19.17 -7.11
CA ASN A 174 -20.44 -20.53 -7.04
C ASN A 174 -20.85 -21.31 -5.77
N THR A 175 -21.69 -20.73 -4.91
CA THR A 175 -22.17 -21.36 -3.66
C THR A 175 -23.65 -21.76 -3.67
N THR A 176 -24.30 -21.80 -4.84
CA THR A 176 -25.71 -22.22 -5.00
C THR A 176 -25.80 -23.49 -5.86
#